data_AF-I8TKJ8-F1
#
_entry.id   AF-I8TKJ8-F1
#
_cell.length_a   1.000
_cell.length_b   1.000
_cell.length_c   1.000
_cell.angle_alpha   90.00
_cell.angle_beta   90.00
_cell.angle_gamma   90.00
#
_symmetry.space_group_name_H-M   'P 1'
#
loop_
_entity.id
_entity.type
_entity.pdbx_description
1 polymer ?
#
loop_
_entity_poly.entity_id
_entity_poly.type
_entity_poly.pdbx_seq_one_letter_code
_entity_poly.pdbx_strand_id
1 'polypeptide(L)'
;MTRLPLPVPAPIDPSYQPTASIEKVPSTTPIEYILAILERDGGVILTDLVSKDELSAIEQDLKPWNQKHRRHLDPTVDGDAFTTIPPQTTLIPGLVGKSKTIAQICEHPVLEQLRQRILRDDFVLYREGNAEPNTLDPLLSLSVSMNIGYGAPRQLLHRDDNVHNIRHTRNPFVPWSFKQASQFGCLIAGCEVTRENGGTMFVPGSHKWDDDRWARADEVCFAGI
;
A
#
# COMPACT_ATOMS: atom_id res chain seq x y z
N MET A 1 23.63 -7.57 -15.13
CA MET A 1 23.14 -6.44 -15.97
C MET A 1 22.74 -5.32 -15.04
N THR A 2 23.36 -4.15 -15.14
CA THR A 2 22.97 -2.95 -14.40
C THR A 2 21.63 -2.46 -14.93
N ARG A 3 20.60 -2.43 -14.08
CA ARG A 3 19.27 -1.92 -14.43
C ARG A 3 19.40 -0.42 -14.72
N LEU A 4 18.95 0.03 -15.89
CA LEU A 4 18.87 1.46 -16.17
C LEU A 4 17.90 2.13 -15.17
N PRO A 5 18.22 3.33 -14.66
CA PRO A 5 17.34 4.03 -13.76
C PRO A 5 16.00 4.35 -14.46
N LEU A 6 14.90 4.20 -13.72
CA LEU A 6 13.59 4.60 -14.21
C LEU A 6 13.53 6.12 -14.41
N PRO A 7 12.75 6.62 -15.38
CA PRO A 7 12.60 8.06 -15.58
C PRO A 7 11.87 8.69 -14.40
N VAL A 8 12.25 9.93 -14.07
CA VAL A 8 11.49 10.77 -13.14
C VAL A 8 10.27 11.31 -13.87
N PRO A 9 9.04 10.99 -13.43
CA PRO A 9 7.85 11.47 -14.11
C PRO A 9 7.59 12.96 -13.84
N ALA A 10 6.99 13.65 -14.82
CA ALA A 10 6.53 15.02 -14.64
C ALA A 10 5.40 15.10 -13.58
N PRO A 11 5.28 16.23 -12.85
CA PRO A 11 4.14 16.49 -11.97
C PRO A 11 2.80 16.40 -12.71
N ILE A 12 1.73 16.04 -11.99
CA ILE A 12 0.37 16.14 -12.54
C ILE A 12 -0.02 17.61 -12.58
N ASP A 13 -0.48 18.10 -13.73
CA ASP A 13 -0.88 19.49 -13.95
C ASP A 13 -1.83 19.97 -12.83
N PRO A 14 -1.51 21.04 -12.08
CA PRO A 14 -2.35 21.52 -10.98
C PRO A 14 -3.82 21.79 -11.36
N SER A 15 -4.11 22.09 -12.63
CA SER A 15 -5.46 22.31 -13.14
C SER A 15 -6.26 21.03 -13.40
N TYR A 16 -5.59 19.86 -13.46
CA TYR A 16 -6.24 18.57 -13.65
C TYR A 16 -7.29 18.31 -12.56
N GLN A 17 -8.49 17.90 -12.97
CA GLN A 17 -9.57 17.51 -12.07
C GLN A 17 -9.84 16.01 -12.24
N PRO A 18 -9.64 15.18 -11.19
CA PRO A 18 -9.98 13.77 -11.25
C PRO A 18 -11.45 13.54 -11.61
N THR A 19 -11.72 12.59 -12.49
CA THR A 19 -13.09 12.18 -12.83
C THR A 19 -13.67 11.15 -11.86
N ALA A 20 -12.86 10.69 -10.90
CA ALA A 20 -13.22 9.75 -9.86
C ALA A 20 -12.58 10.15 -8.53
N SER A 21 -13.08 9.59 -7.42
CA SER A 21 -12.56 9.79 -6.07
C SER A 21 -12.43 8.46 -5.35
N ILE A 22 -11.59 8.41 -4.31
CA ILE A 22 -11.53 7.25 -3.43
C ILE A 22 -12.70 7.34 -2.45
N GLU A 23 -13.51 6.28 -2.37
CA GLU A 23 -14.61 6.20 -1.42
C GLU A 23 -14.08 6.33 0.01
N LYS A 24 -14.79 7.08 0.85
CA LYS A 24 -14.40 7.37 2.24
C LYS A 24 -15.51 6.96 3.19
N VAL A 25 -15.20 6.05 4.11
CA VAL A 25 -16.16 5.51 5.07
C VAL A 25 -15.53 5.39 6.47
N PRO A 26 -16.29 5.45 7.56
CA PRO A 26 -15.76 5.19 8.90
C PRO A 26 -15.15 3.80 9.04
N SER A 27 -14.13 3.65 9.89
CA SER A 27 -13.50 2.37 10.24
C SER A 27 -14.48 1.37 10.87
N THR A 28 -15.60 1.87 11.39
CA THR A 28 -16.71 1.11 11.98
C THR A 28 -17.76 0.66 10.96
N THR A 29 -17.61 1.02 9.68
CA THR A 29 -18.49 0.57 8.60
C THR A 29 -18.53 -0.96 8.56
N PRO A 30 -19.70 -1.60 8.36
CA PRO A 30 -19.76 -3.05 8.37
C PRO A 30 -18.85 -3.65 7.28
N ILE A 31 -18.15 -4.73 7.62
CA ILE A 31 -17.05 -5.28 6.82
C ILE A 31 -17.45 -5.59 5.37
N GLU A 32 -18.67 -6.07 5.15
CA GLU A 32 -19.16 -6.43 3.81
C GLU A 32 -19.28 -5.20 2.89
N TYR A 33 -19.60 -4.01 3.44
CA TYR A 33 -19.60 -2.78 2.64
C TYR A 33 -18.18 -2.33 2.28
N ILE A 34 -17.23 -2.47 3.22
CA ILE A 34 -15.81 -2.16 2.96
C ILE A 34 -15.27 -3.11 1.87
N LEU A 35 -15.58 -4.40 1.97
CA LEU A 35 -15.20 -5.40 0.96
C LEU A 35 -15.84 -5.10 -0.40
N ALA A 36 -17.11 -4.70 -0.45
CA ALA A 36 -17.77 -4.33 -1.70
C ALA A 36 -17.10 -3.11 -2.38
N ILE A 37 -16.67 -2.12 -1.60
CA ILE A 37 -15.90 -0.98 -2.12
C ILE A 37 -14.54 -1.45 -2.65
N LEU A 38 -13.80 -2.24 -1.88
CA LEU A 38 -12.49 -2.77 -2.29
C LEU A 38 -12.61 -3.65 -3.54
N GLU A 39 -13.65 -4.47 -3.65
CA GLU A 39 -13.92 -5.26 -4.85
C GLU A 39 -14.24 -4.36 -6.05
N ARG A 40 -15.05 -3.31 -5.87
CA ARG A 40 -15.41 -2.36 -6.92
C ARG A 40 -14.20 -1.56 -7.40
N ASP A 41 -13.49 -0.92 -6.47
CA ASP A 41 -12.57 0.19 -6.72
C ASP A 41 -11.10 -0.16 -6.48
N GLY A 42 -10.80 -1.20 -5.70
CA GLY A 42 -9.44 -1.61 -5.36
C GLY A 42 -8.82 -0.86 -4.18
N GLY A 43 -9.55 0.09 -3.59
CA GLY A 43 -9.07 0.93 -2.49
C GLY A 43 -10.21 1.66 -1.80
N VAL A 44 -10.01 2.03 -0.54
CA VAL A 44 -10.97 2.77 0.30
C VAL A 44 -10.22 3.57 1.36
N ILE A 45 -10.73 4.74 1.72
CA ILE A 45 -10.23 5.51 2.87
C ILE A 45 -11.10 5.19 4.08
N LEU A 46 -10.50 4.60 5.11
CA LEU A 46 -11.14 4.41 6.41
C LEU A 46 -10.88 5.63 7.30
N THR A 47 -11.95 6.33 7.71
CA THR A 47 -11.83 7.41 8.71
C THR A 47 -11.83 6.85 10.11
N ASP A 48 -11.22 7.59 11.05
CA ASP A 48 -11.27 7.26 12.48
C ASP A 48 -10.74 5.84 12.78
N LEU A 49 -9.76 5.36 11.99
CA LEU A 49 -9.07 4.10 12.22
C LEU A 49 -7.98 4.24 13.31
N VAL A 50 -7.32 5.39 13.34
CA VAL A 50 -6.23 5.70 14.27
C VAL A 50 -6.51 7.06 14.90
N SER A 51 -6.45 7.12 16.22
CA SER A 51 -6.67 8.34 16.99
C SER A 51 -5.47 9.30 16.94
N LYS A 52 -5.69 10.57 17.29
CA LYS A 52 -4.61 11.56 17.38
C LYS A 52 -3.55 11.20 18.42
N ASP A 53 -3.96 10.58 19.52
CA ASP A 53 -3.05 10.15 20.59
C ASP A 53 -2.17 8.98 20.11
N GLU A 54 -2.74 8.03 19.38
CA GLU A 54 -1.97 6.96 18.74
C GLU A 54 -0.99 7.51 17.70
N LEU A 55 -1.40 8.46 16.86
CA LEU A 55 -0.49 9.12 15.91
C LEU A 55 0.67 9.83 16.63
N SER A 56 0.40 10.53 17.73
CA SER A 56 1.42 11.19 18.56
C SER A 56 2.38 10.17 19.20
N ALA A 57 1.86 9.04 19.68
CA ALA A 57 2.67 7.96 20.23
C ALA A 57 3.58 7.34 19.16
N ILE A 58 3.05 7.08 17.95
CA ILE A 58 3.85 6.59 16.82
C ILE A 58 4.95 7.59 16.48
N GLU A 59 4.65 8.88 16.41
CA GLU A 59 5.66 9.90 16.14
C GLU A 59 6.78 9.87 17.20
N GLN A 60 6.43 9.77 18.48
CA GLN A 60 7.39 9.67 19.58
C GLN A 60 8.25 8.40 19.50
N ASP A 61 7.65 7.24 19.25
CA ASP A 61 8.34 5.97 19.07
C ASP A 61 9.33 6.01 17.89
N LEU A 62 8.98 6.76 16.84
CA LEU A 62 9.78 6.86 15.62
C LEU A 62 10.87 7.94 15.67
N LYS A 63 10.80 8.92 16.60
CA LYS A 63 11.80 10.00 16.76
C LYS A 63 13.26 9.52 16.78
N PRO A 64 13.65 8.45 17.52
CA PRO A 64 15.03 7.96 17.54
C PRO A 64 15.54 7.45 16.19
N TRP A 65 14.63 7.18 15.24
CA TRP A 65 14.94 6.60 13.94
C TRP A 65 14.97 7.64 12.82
N ASN A 66 14.40 8.83 13.03
CA ASN A 66 14.31 9.92 12.04
C ASN A 66 15.67 10.52 11.64
N GLN A 67 16.71 10.37 12.46
CA GLN A 67 18.02 10.99 12.22
C GLN A 67 18.97 10.14 11.37
N LYS A 68 18.60 8.88 11.09
CA LYS A 68 19.42 8.00 10.27
C LYS A 68 19.19 8.35 8.81
N HIS A 69 20.14 9.08 8.23
CA HIS A 69 20.15 9.34 6.79
C HIS A 69 19.99 8.01 6.05
N ARG A 70 19.22 7.99 4.95
CA ARG A 70 19.19 6.80 4.10
C ARG A 70 20.63 6.48 3.69
N ARG A 71 21.00 5.20 3.76
CA ARG A 71 22.37 4.72 3.48
C ARG A 71 22.94 5.24 2.16
N HIS A 72 22.11 5.62 1.18
CA HIS A 72 22.53 6.13 -0.12
C HIS A 72 22.96 7.61 -0.15
N LEU A 73 22.72 8.40 0.91
CA LEU A 73 23.33 9.74 1.02
C LEU A 73 24.81 9.64 1.39
N ASP A 74 25.25 8.45 1.82
CA ASP A 74 26.66 8.13 1.95
C ASP A 74 27.20 7.69 0.58
N PRO A 75 28.07 8.49 -0.07
CA PRO A 75 28.64 8.15 -1.37
C PRO A 75 29.53 6.90 -1.34
N THR A 76 29.77 6.30 -0.17
CA THR A 76 30.57 5.08 0.00
C THR A 76 29.74 3.79 0.02
N VAL A 77 28.40 3.88 0.04
CA VAL A 77 27.52 2.70 0.10
C VAL A 77 26.88 2.46 -1.27
N ASP A 78 27.22 1.33 -1.89
CA ASP A 78 26.64 0.90 -3.16
C ASP A 78 25.26 0.24 -2.93
N GLY A 79 24.23 0.73 -3.63
CA GLY A 79 22.89 0.14 -3.69
C GLY A 79 21.90 0.56 -2.60
N ASP A 80 20.79 1.17 -3.02
CA ASP A 80 19.56 1.29 -2.21
C ASP A 80 18.63 0.11 -2.54
N ALA A 81 18.00 -0.50 -1.53
CA ALA A 81 16.95 -1.50 -1.74
C ALA A 81 15.69 -0.88 -2.39
N PHE A 82 15.51 0.44 -2.27
CA PHE A 82 14.36 1.19 -2.76
C PHE A 82 14.80 2.31 -3.73
N THR A 83 15.48 1.95 -4.81
CA THR A 83 15.89 2.88 -5.88
C THR A 83 14.72 3.60 -6.57
N THR A 84 13.50 3.09 -6.40
CA THR A 84 12.27 3.67 -6.94
C THR A 84 11.65 4.74 -6.04
N ILE A 85 12.11 4.85 -4.78
CA ILE A 85 11.60 5.84 -3.83
C ILE A 85 12.51 7.07 -3.86
N PRO A 86 11.96 8.29 -4.09
CA PRO A 86 12.74 9.52 -4.17
C PRO A 86 13.73 9.71 -3.00
N PRO A 87 14.93 10.24 -3.25
CA PRO A 87 15.94 10.44 -2.20
C PRO A 87 15.49 11.45 -1.12
N GLN A 88 14.55 12.34 -1.45
CA GLN A 88 13.92 13.28 -0.52
C GLN A 88 12.98 12.58 0.48
N THR A 89 12.63 11.31 0.27
CA THR A 89 11.79 10.54 1.20
C THR A 89 12.65 9.87 2.27
N THR A 90 12.37 10.17 3.54
CA THR A 90 12.92 9.44 4.69
C THR A 90 12.11 8.17 4.93
N LEU A 91 12.80 7.03 5.05
CA LEU A 91 12.20 5.72 5.26
C LEU A 91 12.61 5.13 6.61
N ILE A 92 11.64 4.68 7.40
CA ILE A 92 11.91 3.87 8.61
C ILE A 92 11.25 2.50 8.41
N PRO A 93 12.00 1.44 8.03
CA PRO A 93 11.46 0.10 7.88
C PRO A 93 11.26 -0.59 9.23
N GLY A 94 10.48 -1.67 9.27
CA GLY A 94 10.26 -2.50 10.45
C GLY A 94 9.55 -1.78 11.59
N LEU A 95 8.43 -1.11 11.29
CA LEU A 95 7.68 -0.29 12.26
C LEU A 95 7.11 -1.09 13.42
N VAL A 96 6.61 -2.31 13.18
CA VAL A 96 6.02 -3.18 14.21
C VAL A 96 7.03 -3.48 15.34
N GLY A 97 8.31 -3.60 15.01
CA GLY A 97 9.38 -3.80 16.01
C GLY A 97 9.87 -2.51 16.68
N LYS A 98 9.37 -1.34 16.26
CA LYS A 98 9.82 -0.02 16.75
C LYS A 98 8.75 0.74 17.52
N SER A 99 7.47 0.50 17.21
CA SER A 99 6.34 1.15 17.86
C SER A 99 5.32 0.11 18.31
N LYS A 100 5.06 0.07 19.62
CA LYS A 100 4.01 -0.79 20.19
C LYS A 100 2.64 -0.37 19.67
N THR A 101 2.42 0.93 19.48
CA THR A 101 1.17 1.46 18.93
C THR A 101 0.93 0.97 17.50
N ILE A 102 1.97 0.95 16.64
CA ILE A 102 1.83 0.34 15.30
C ILE A 102 1.48 -1.15 15.40
N ALA A 103 2.15 -1.90 16.28
CA ALA A 103 1.85 -3.32 16.46
C ALA A 103 0.38 -3.55 16.87
N GLN A 104 -0.15 -2.72 17.77
CA GLN A 104 -1.55 -2.77 18.19
C GLN A 104 -2.52 -2.38 17.07
N ILE A 105 -2.21 -1.35 16.29
CA ILE A 105 -3.04 -0.98 15.13
C ILE A 105 -3.04 -2.08 14.08
N CYS A 106 -1.92 -2.79 13.85
CA CYS A 106 -1.90 -3.95 12.98
C CYS A 106 -2.89 -5.03 13.43
N GLU A 107 -3.22 -5.12 14.72
CA GLU A 107 -4.21 -6.06 15.28
C GLU A 107 -5.63 -5.49 15.31
N HIS A 108 -5.87 -4.28 14.77
CA HIS A 108 -7.19 -3.65 14.78
C HIS A 108 -8.26 -4.57 14.14
N PRO A 109 -9.45 -4.74 14.75
CA PRO A 109 -10.44 -5.73 14.31
C PRO A 109 -10.89 -5.61 12.85
N VAL A 110 -10.99 -4.38 12.32
CA VAL A 110 -11.32 -4.17 10.90
C VAL A 110 -10.20 -4.65 9.97
N LEU A 111 -8.93 -4.44 10.34
CA LEU A 111 -7.79 -4.85 9.54
C LEU A 111 -7.60 -6.37 9.59
N GLU A 112 -7.84 -7.00 10.76
CA GLU A 112 -7.90 -8.46 10.89
C GLU A 112 -8.95 -9.06 9.97
N GLN A 113 -10.19 -8.56 10.04
CA GLN A 113 -11.27 -9.05 9.18
C GLN A 113 -10.96 -8.87 7.69
N LEU A 114 -10.41 -7.72 7.30
CA LEU A 114 -10.03 -7.46 5.91
C LEU A 114 -8.95 -8.44 5.43
N ARG A 115 -7.83 -8.61 6.16
CA ARG A 115 -6.76 -9.51 5.71
C ARG A 115 -7.23 -10.97 5.66
N GLN A 116 -8.04 -11.41 6.62
CA GLN A 116 -8.58 -12.77 6.63
C GLN A 116 -9.53 -13.00 5.45
N ARG A 117 -10.35 -12.02 5.07
CA ARG A 117 -11.27 -12.15 3.93
C ARG A 117 -10.59 -12.00 2.57
N ILE A 118 -9.47 -11.28 2.50
CA ILE A 118 -8.78 -10.96 1.26
C ILE A 118 -7.66 -11.96 0.95
N LEU A 119 -6.86 -12.34 1.95
CA LEU A 119 -5.57 -13.03 1.74
C LEU A 119 -5.48 -14.43 2.36
N ARG A 120 -6.43 -14.83 3.21
CA ARG A 120 -6.43 -16.20 3.72
C ARG A 120 -6.66 -17.17 2.56
N ASP A 121 -5.87 -18.23 2.52
CA ASP A 121 -6.04 -19.31 1.55
C ASP A 121 -6.30 -20.63 2.27
N ASP A 122 -7.32 -21.35 1.82
CA ASP A 122 -7.67 -22.68 2.30
C ASP A 122 -7.39 -23.68 1.16
N PHE A 123 -6.53 -24.66 1.41
CA PHE A 123 -6.05 -25.59 0.40
C PHE A 123 -5.97 -27.01 0.95
N VAL A 124 -5.81 -28.00 0.07
CA VAL A 124 -5.69 -29.40 0.44
C VAL A 124 -4.32 -29.91 0.00
N LEU A 125 -3.58 -30.48 0.95
CA LEU A 125 -2.34 -31.20 0.67
C LEU A 125 -2.64 -32.68 0.50
N TYR A 126 -2.18 -33.26 -0.60
CA TYR A 126 -2.29 -34.69 -0.84
C TYR A 126 -0.98 -35.40 -0.49
N ARG A 127 -1.05 -36.39 0.39
CA ARG A 127 0.10 -37.18 0.87
C ARG A 127 -0.27 -38.66 0.88
N GLU A 128 0.32 -39.43 -0.03
CA GLU A 128 0.18 -40.90 -0.15
C GLU A 128 -1.17 -41.46 0.35
N GLY A 129 -2.23 -41.26 -0.43
CA GLY A 129 -3.57 -41.77 -0.11
C GLY A 129 -4.38 -40.93 0.89
N ASN A 130 -3.83 -39.82 1.39
CA ASN A 130 -4.51 -38.93 2.33
C ASN A 130 -4.71 -37.53 1.72
N ALA A 131 -5.83 -36.90 2.07
CA ALA A 131 -6.16 -35.51 1.76
C ALA A 131 -6.23 -34.73 3.08
N GLU A 132 -5.36 -33.74 3.23
CA GLU A 132 -5.18 -32.96 4.46
C GLU A 132 -5.62 -31.51 4.21
N PRO A 133 -6.77 -31.07 4.77
CA PRO A 133 -7.17 -29.67 4.73
C PRO A 133 -6.18 -28.79 5.50
N ASN A 134 -5.77 -27.69 4.89
CA ASN A 134 -4.81 -26.72 5.42
C ASN A 134 -5.30 -25.29 5.20
N THR A 135 -4.79 -24.38 6.02
CA THR A 135 -5.05 -22.95 5.94
C THR A 135 -3.72 -22.21 6.00
N LEU A 136 -3.55 -21.21 5.14
CA LEU A 136 -2.47 -20.24 5.21
C LEU A 136 -3.04 -18.89 5.67
N ASP A 137 -2.58 -18.45 6.85
CA ASP A 137 -2.89 -17.12 7.36
C ASP A 137 -2.02 -16.03 6.70
N PRO A 138 -2.54 -14.80 6.55
CA PRO A 138 -1.78 -13.70 5.96
C PRO A 138 -0.54 -13.34 6.78
N LEU A 139 0.61 -13.16 6.10
CA LEU A 139 1.86 -12.74 6.72
C LEU A 139 2.18 -11.27 6.42
N LEU A 140 2.74 -10.57 7.40
CA LEU A 140 3.20 -9.20 7.21
C LEU A 140 4.48 -9.17 6.36
N SER A 141 4.36 -8.72 5.11
CA SER A 141 5.50 -8.60 4.18
C SER A 141 6.38 -7.37 4.48
N LEU A 142 5.77 -6.20 4.71
CA LEU A 142 6.48 -4.93 4.90
C LEU A 142 5.74 -4.04 5.91
N SER A 143 6.51 -3.39 6.79
CA SER A 143 6.03 -2.23 7.56
C SER A 143 7.07 -1.12 7.45
N VAL A 144 6.69 0.04 6.95
CA VAL A 144 7.62 1.14 6.69
C VAL A 144 6.90 2.47 6.83
N SER A 145 7.54 3.47 7.43
CA SER A 145 7.07 4.85 7.35
C SER A 145 7.74 5.54 6.19
N MET A 146 6.99 6.40 5.50
CA MET A 146 7.48 7.21 4.39
C MET A 146 7.19 8.67 4.72
N ASN A 147 8.23 9.42 5.06
CA ASN A 147 8.14 10.87 5.25
C ASN A 147 8.62 11.54 3.97
N ILE A 148 7.69 12.07 3.18
CA ILE A 148 7.96 12.67 1.88
C ILE A 148 8.50 14.09 2.08
N GLY A 149 9.77 14.32 1.79
CA GLY A 149 10.40 15.63 1.88
C GLY A 149 9.98 16.58 0.75
N TYR A 150 10.16 17.87 0.99
CA TYR A 150 9.91 18.92 -0.01
C TYR A 150 10.69 18.66 -1.31
N GLY A 151 10.02 18.87 -2.45
CA GLY A 151 10.61 18.68 -3.77
C GLY A 151 10.79 17.22 -4.20
N ALA A 152 10.29 16.25 -3.45
CA ALA A 152 10.23 14.85 -3.88
C ALA A 152 9.39 14.74 -5.17
N PRO A 153 9.91 14.20 -6.28
CA PRO A 153 9.08 13.89 -7.44
C PRO A 153 8.05 12.81 -7.12
N ARG A 154 6.92 12.82 -7.84
CA ARG A 154 5.94 11.73 -7.74
C ARG A 154 6.58 10.40 -8.19
N GLN A 155 6.09 9.29 -7.64
CA GLN A 155 6.46 7.97 -8.13
C GLN A 155 5.75 7.66 -9.46
N LEU A 156 6.33 6.75 -10.25
CA LEU A 156 5.63 6.13 -11.37
C LEU A 156 4.47 5.30 -10.85
N LEU A 157 3.35 5.25 -11.58
CA LEU A 157 2.21 4.39 -11.21
C LEU A 157 2.64 2.93 -11.31
N HIS A 158 2.33 2.13 -10.28
CA HIS A 158 2.77 0.75 -10.17
C HIS A 158 1.82 -0.07 -9.30
N ARG A 159 2.07 -1.38 -9.23
CA ARG A 159 1.47 -2.32 -8.26
C ARG A 159 2.53 -2.76 -7.26
N ASP A 160 2.15 -2.94 -6.01
CA ASP A 160 3.08 -3.25 -4.92
C ASP A 160 3.53 -4.71 -4.90
N ASP A 161 2.67 -5.64 -5.33
CA ASP A 161 2.96 -7.08 -5.34
C ASP A 161 3.99 -7.52 -6.40
N ASN A 162 4.45 -6.60 -7.23
CA ASN A 162 5.59 -6.79 -8.14
C ASN A 162 6.85 -7.26 -7.41
N VAL A 163 7.02 -6.93 -6.13
CA VAL A 163 8.16 -7.40 -5.31
C VAL A 163 8.17 -8.93 -5.13
N HIS A 164 7.01 -9.58 -5.28
CA HIS A 164 6.86 -11.03 -5.24
C HIS A 164 6.67 -11.63 -6.66
N ASN A 165 6.88 -10.84 -7.71
CA ASN A 165 6.74 -11.24 -9.12
C ASN A 165 5.38 -11.88 -9.44
N ILE A 166 4.31 -11.36 -8.82
CA ILE A 166 2.94 -11.81 -9.07
C ILE A 166 2.52 -11.37 -10.47
N ARG A 167 1.84 -12.28 -11.19
CA ARG A 167 1.34 -12.04 -12.55
C ARG A 167 -0.17 -11.90 -12.52
N HIS A 168 -0.67 -10.86 -13.16
CA HIS A 168 -2.10 -10.60 -13.26
C HIS A 168 -2.57 -10.88 -14.68
N THR A 169 -3.44 -11.86 -14.80
CA THR A 169 -4.11 -12.18 -16.05
C THR A 169 -5.59 -11.90 -15.92
N ARG A 170 -6.18 -11.30 -16.95
CA ARG A 170 -7.61 -11.03 -16.98
C ARG A 170 -8.30 -12.06 -17.85
N ASN A 171 -9.21 -12.82 -17.26
CA ASN A 171 -10.16 -13.64 -18.01
C ASN A 171 -11.50 -12.88 -18.11
N PRO A 172 -11.96 -12.47 -19.31
CA PRO A 172 -13.19 -11.70 -19.45
C PRO A 172 -14.46 -12.49 -19.07
N PHE A 173 -14.38 -13.82 -18.95
CA PHE A 173 -15.49 -14.70 -18.58
C PHE A 173 -15.50 -15.05 -17.09
N VAL A 174 -14.46 -14.69 -16.33
CA VAL A 174 -14.38 -14.95 -14.89
C VAL A 174 -14.42 -13.60 -14.17
N PRO A 175 -15.45 -13.34 -13.34
CA PRO A 175 -15.48 -12.14 -12.52
C PRO A 175 -14.23 -12.03 -11.66
N TRP A 176 -13.78 -10.80 -11.45
CA TRP A 176 -12.72 -10.56 -10.48
C TRP A 176 -13.20 -10.97 -9.08
N SER A 177 -12.28 -11.50 -8.26
CA SER A 177 -12.54 -11.76 -6.84
C SER A 177 -11.24 -11.62 -6.05
N PHE A 178 -11.34 -11.54 -4.71
CA PHE A 178 -10.18 -11.46 -3.83
C PHE A 178 -9.21 -12.63 -3.95
N LYS A 179 -9.60 -13.78 -4.52
CA LYS A 179 -8.67 -14.88 -4.84
C LYS A 179 -7.55 -14.50 -5.80
N GLN A 180 -7.71 -13.38 -6.52
CA GLN A 180 -6.70 -12.84 -7.43
C GLN A 180 -5.78 -11.81 -6.72
N ALA A 181 -6.07 -11.43 -5.48
CA ALA A 181 -5.24 -10.52 -4.71
C ALA A 181 -4.11 -11.29 -4.00
N SER A 182 -2.88 -10.84 -4.20
CA SER A 182 -1.70 -11.37 -3.50
C SER A 182 -1.25 -10.51 -2.32
N GLN A 183 -1.76 -9.28 -2.23
CA GLN A 183 -1.34 -8.33 -1.20
C GLN A 183 -2.51 -7.43 -0.79
N PHE A 184 -2.53 -7.06 0.49
CA PHE A 184 -3.41 -6.07 1.09
C PHE A 184 -2.52 -5.03 1.80
N GLY A 185 -2.58 -3.78 1.34
CA GLY A 185 -1.82 -2.67 1.91
C GLY A 185 -2.72 -1.77 2.75
N CYS A 186 -2.19 -1.28 3.88
CA CYS A 186 -2.82 -0.26 4.70
C CYS A 186 -1.84 0.89 4.91
N LEU A 187 -2.17 2.06 4.37
CA LEU A 187 -1.42 3.30 4.60
C LEU A 187 -2.11 4.09 5.71
N ILE A 188 -1.38 4.42 6.77
CA ILE A 188 -1.86 5.28 7.85
C ILE A 188 -1.33 6.69 7.58
N ALA A 189 -2.25 7.65 7.48
CA ALA A 189 -1.88 9.06 7.33
C ALA A 189 -1.25 9.58 8.63
N GLY A 190 0.06 9.87 8.58
CA GLY A 190 0.79 10.49 9.70
C GLY A 190 0.63 12.02 9.77
N CYS A 191 0.02 12.62 8.76
CA CYS A 191 -0.27 14.05 8.65
C CYS A 191 -1.57 14.26 7.86
N GLU A 192 -2.01 15.52 7.75
CA GLU A 192 -3.05 15.87 6.78
C GLU A 192 -2.52 15.60 5.36
N VAL A 193 -3.24 14.79 4.59
CA VAL A 193 -2.87 14.43 3.23
C VAL A 193 -3.64 15.31 2.27
N THR A 194 -2.91 16.04 1.41
CA THR A 194 -3.48 16.88 0.36
C THR A 194 -2.78 16.57 -0.96
N ARG A 195 -3.37 16.99 -2.07
CA ARG A 195 -2.70 16.88 -3.37
C ARG A 195 -1.37 17.65 -3.40
N GLU A 196 -1.32 18.83 -2.80
CA GLU A 196 -0.15 19.70 -2.79
C GLU A 196 1.05 19.08 -2.08
N ASN A 197 0.82 18.36 -0.97
CA ASN A 197 1.88 17.72 -0.20
C ASN A 197 2.20 16.28 -0.63
N GLY A 198 1.65 15.84 -1.78
CA GLY A 198 1.98 14.54 -2.38
C GLY A 198 1.07 13.40 -1.94
N GLY A 199 -0.21 13.68 -1.69
CA GLY A 199 -1.21 12.65 -1.41
C GLY A 199 -1.20 11.51 -2.43
N THR A 200 -1.36 10.29 -1.92
CA THR A 200 -1.23 9.06 -2.70
C THR A 200 -2.09 9.11 -3.96
N MET A 201 -1.47 8.98 -5.12
CA MET A 201 -2.19 8.83 -6.39
C MET A 201 -2.75 7.41 -6.49
N PHE A 202 -3.99 7.31 -6.94
CA PHE A 202 -4.71 6.04 -7.03
C PHE A 202 -5.51 6.00 -8.34
N VAL A 203 -5.64 4.81 -8.94
CA VAL A 203 -6.46 4.62 -10.14
C VAL A 203 -7.54 3.60 -9.83
N PRO A 204 -8.79 4.04 -9.57
CA PRO A 204 -9.88 3.15 -9.21
C PRO A 204 -10.13 2.07 -10.27
N GLY A 205 -10.32 0.83 -9.81
CA GLY A 205 -10.58 -0.33 -10.65
C GLY A 205 -9.33 -0.91 -11.32
N SER A 206 -8.14 -0.35 -11.09
CA SER A 206 -6.90 -0.79 -11.72
C SER A 206 -6.38 -2.14 -11.24
N HIS A 207 -6.85 -2.61 -10.08
CA HIS A 207 -6.61 -3.97 -9.56
C HIS A 207 -7.22 -5.08 -10.43
N LYS A 208 -8.15 -4.75 -11.34
CA LYS A 208 -8.81 -5.70 -12.25
C LYS A 208 -8.12 -5.87 -13.61
N TRP A 209 -7.08 -5.09 -13.87
CA TRP A 209 -6.40 -5.10 -15.17
C TRP A 209 -5.39 -6.25 -15.24
N ASP A 210 -5.10 -6.71 -16.45
CA ASP A 210 -3.92 -7.55 -16.68
C ASP A 210 -2.62 -6.71 -16.57
N ASP A 211 -1.48 -7.39 -16.64
CA ASP A 211 -0.16 -6.74 -16.56
C ASP A 211 0.18 -5.89 -17.80
N ASP A 212 -0.52 -6.08 -18.92
CA ASP A 212 -0.25 -5.37 -20.18
C ASP A 212 -0.88 -3.96 -20.21
N ARG A 213 -1.92 -3.71 -19.41
CA ARG A 213 -2.54 -2.39 -19.31
C ARG A 213 -1.78 -1.48 -18.34
N TRP A 214 -1.35 -0.33 -18.84
CA TRP A 214 -0.67 0.69 -18.04
C TRP A 214 -1.62 1.79 -17.60
N ALA A 215 -1.45 2.24 -16.35
CA ALA A 215 -2.16 3.38 -15.81
C ALA A 215 -1.62 4.69 -16.40
N ARG A 216 -2.53 5.63 -16.69
CA ARG A 216 -2.19 6.95 -17.21
C ARG A 216 -2.42 8.04 -16.15
N ALA A 217 -1.72 9.15 -16.34
CA ALA A 217 -1.80 10.32 -15.46
C ALA A 217 -3.19 10.96 -15.41
N ASP A 218 -3.99 10.81 -16.47
CA ASP A 218 -5.36 11.32 -16.58
C ASP A 218 -6.43 10.37 -16.00
N GLU A 219 -6.01 9.24 -15.42
CA GLU A 219 -6.89 8.27 -14.74
C GLU A 219 -6.75 8.34 -13.22
N VAL A 220 -5.86 9.19 -12.70
CA VAL A 220 -5.56 9.24 -11.26
C VAL A 220 -6.58 10.08 -10.49
N CYS A 221 -6.91 9.62 -9.30
CA CYS A 221 -7.42 10.43 -8.21
C CYS A 221 -6.38 10.47 -7.07
N PHE A 222 -6.64 11.27 -6.05
CA PHE A 222 -5.70 11.50 -4.94
C PHE A 222 -6.35 11.10 -3.62
N ALA A 223 -5.58 10.48 -2.73
CA ALA A 223 -5.94 10.37 -1.33
C ALA A 223 -5.79 11.74 -0.66
N GLY A 224 -6.78 12.14 0.16
CA GLY A 224 -6.79 13.45 0.83
C GLY A 224 -8.10 14.20 0.65
N ILE A 225 -8.17 15.39 1.25
CA ILE A 225 -9.21 16.41 0.99
C ILE A 225 -8.62 17.44 0.02
#